data_AF-A0A3E5BKR9-F1
#
_entry.id   AF-A0A3E5BKR9-F1
#
_cell.length_a   1.000
_cell.length_b   1.000
_cell.length_c   1.000
_cell.angle_alpha   90.00
_cell.angle_beta   90.00
_cell.angle_gamma   90.00
#
_symmetry.space_group_name_H-M   'P 1'
#
loop_
_entity.id
_entity.type
_entity.pdbx_description
1 polymer ?
#
loop_
_entity_poly.entity_id
_entity_poly.type
_entity_poly.pdbx_seq_one_letter_code
_entity_poly.pdbx_strand_id
1 'polypeptide(L)'
;MKQIKAIVMGVACLLAAGTANAQWVVSDPGNLAQGIINTVKQIAQTSTTAKNTLDGFKETAKVFEQGKKYYDALKDVHDVIKGGVKVKKSIEMVADISEIYVRNYQKMLGDPNYTPDELSTISFGYAKLLSESADVLQDLKNVVNITGMSLSDAERLAIIDQSYKRLLEYRNLVQYYTNKNISVSYLRAKKKKDTDRVMALYGSADERYW
;
A
#
# COMPACT_ATOMS: atom_id res chain seq x y z
N MET A 1 -38.44 -39.82 -1.00
CA MET A 1 -37.21 -39.59 -1.80
C MET A 1 -36.91 -38.13 -2.16
N LYS A 2 -37.90 -37.25 -2.40
CA LYS A 2 -37.64 -35.83 -2.74
C LYS A 2 -37.03 -34.99 -1.60
N GLN A 3 -37.45 -35.25 -0.36
CA GLN A 3 -36.97 -34.55 0.85
C GLN A 3 -35.48 -34.83 1.16
N ILE A 4 -35.03 -36.07 0.96
CA ILE A 4 -33.64 -36.49 1.23
C ILE A 4 -32.65 -35.87 0.23
N LYS A 5 -33.05 -35.70 -1.04
CA LYS A 5 -32.21 -35.06 -2.07
C LYS A 5 -32.00 -33.57 -1.82
N ALA A 6 -32.99 -32.87 -1.24
CA ALA A 6 -32.86 -31.46 -0.89
C ALA A 6 -31.89 -31.24 0.28
N ILE A 7 -31.90 -32.14 1.27
CA ILE A 7 -31.01 -32.06 2.43
C ILE A 7 -29.55 -32.34 2.02
N VAL A 8 -29.31 -33.35 1.18
CA VAL A 8 -27.95 -33.68 0.69
C VAL A 8 -27.39 -32.56 -0.21
N MET A 9 -28.23 -31.90 -0.99
CA MET A 9 -27.82 -30.77 -1.83
C MET A 9 -27.54 -29.49 -1.01
N GLY A 10 -28.28 -29.26 0.08
CA GLY A 10 -28.03 -28.15 1.00
C GLY A 10 -26.72 -28.31 1.79
N VAL A 11 -26.37 -29.53 2.21
CA VAL A 11 -25.11 -29.82 2.91
C VAL A 11 -23.90 -29.76 1.96
N ALA A 12 -24.06 -30.15 0.69
CA ALA A 12 -23.00 -30.01 -0.31
C ALA A 12 -22.70 -28.54 -0.66
N CYS A 13 -23.70 -27.66 -0.66
CA CYS A 13 -23.49 -26.22 -0.85
C CYS A 13 -22.81 -25.55 0.35
N LEU A 14 -22.99 -26.05 1.57
CA LEU A 14 -22.28 -25.57 2.77
C LEU A 14 -20.81 -26.02 2.82
N LEU A 15 -20.46 -27.11 2.14
CA LEU A 15 -19.08 -27.60 2.03
C LEU A 15 -18.32 -27.00 0.83
N ALA A 16 -19.02 -26.40 -0.13
CA ALA A 16 -18.43 -25.70 -1.29
C ALA A 16 -18.39 -24.18 -1.13
N ALA A 17 -19.02 -23.62 -0.09
CA ALA A 17 -18.74 -22.28 0.37
C ALA A 17 -17.33 -22.31 0.98
N GLY A 18 -16.34 -22.00 0.13
CA GLY A 18 -14.94 -21.96 0.50
C GLY A 18 -14.73 -21.23 1.82
N THR A 19 -13.64 -21.59 2.48
CA THR A 19 -13.09 -20.94 3.66
C THR A 19 -12.85 -19.46 3.42
N ALA A 20 -13.92 -18.66 3.40
CA ALA A 20 -13.87 -17.24 3.68
C ALA A 20 -13.59 -17.13 5.17
N ASN A 21 -12.32 -17.32 5.53
CA ASN A 21 -11.79 -16.95 6.82
C ASN A 21 -11.80 -15.42 6.90
N ALA A 22 -13.00 -14.83 7.04
CA ALA A 22 -13.17 -13.56 7.74
C ALA A 22 -13.15 -13.86 9.25
N GLN A 23 -12.13 -14.59 9.68
CA GLN A 23 -11.75 -14.62 11.08
C GLN A 23 -11.28 -13.20 11.36
N TRP A 24 -11.92 -12.50 12.29
CA TRP A 24 -11.29 -11.33 12.90
C TRP A 24 -9.98 -11.84 13.47
N VAL A 25 -8.87 -11.61 12.75
CA VAL A 25 -7.55 -11.82 13.30
C VAL A 25 -7.55 -10.94 14.52
N VAL A 26 -7.46 -11.55 15.69
CA VAL A 26 -7.12 -10.89 16.94
C VAL A 26 -5.84 -10.13 16.61
N SER A 27 -6.03 -8.85 16.31
CA SER A 27 -5.03 -8.06 15.59
C SER A 27 -4.03 -7.68 16.66
N ASP A 28 -2.97 -8.47 16.76
CA ASP A 28 -1.70 -8.03 17.28
C ASP A 28 -1.11 -7.07 16.21
N PRO A 29 -0.66 -5.84 16.57
CA PRO A 29 -0.05 -4.92 15.63
C PRO A 29 1.06 -5.57 14.78
N GLY A 30 1.72 -6.58 15.34
CA GLY A 30 2.76 -7.35 14.68
C GLY A 30 2.29 -8.28 13.56
N ASN A 31 1.06 -8.78 13.60
CA ASN A 31 0.52 -9.69 12.58
C ASN A 31 0.01 -8.92 11.35
N LEU A 32 -0.57 -7.74 11.56
CA LEU A 32 -1.04 -6.89 10.48
C LEU A 32 0.13 -6.27 9.69
N ALA A 33 1.15 -5.77 10.37
CA ALA A 33 2.37 -5.29 9.72
C ALA A 33 3.05 -6.40 8.89
N GLN A 34 3.05 -7.65 9.40
CA GLN A 34 3.59 -8.78 8.66
C GLN A 34 2.76 -9.15 7.42
N GLY A 35 1.42 -9.11 7.54
CA GLY A 35 0.51 -9.32 6.40
C GLY A 35 0.77 -8.31 5.29
N ILE A 36 0.90 -7.02 5.65
CA ILE A 36 1.29 -5.95 4.75
C ILE A 36 2.60 -6.27 4.03
N ILE A 37 3.66 -6.59 4.80
CA ILE A 37 5.00 -6.85 4.26
C ILE A 37 4.97 -8.04 3.29
N ASN A 38 4.22 -9.09 3.62
CA ASN A 38 4.13 -10.28 2.80
C ASN A 38 3.43 -10.00 1.47
N THR A 39 2.31 -9.28 1.48
CA THR A 39 1.61 -8.87 0.25
C THR A 39 2.51 -8.00 -0.63
N VAL A 40 3.25 -7.06 -0.02
CA VAL A 40 4.19 -6.18 -0.74
C VAL A 40 5.32 -6.97 -1.40
N LYS A 41 5.96 -7.88 -0.65
CA LYS A 41 7.04 -8.73 -1.17
C LYS A 41 6.56 -9.62 -2.31
N GLN A 42 5.35 -10.16 -2.20
CA GLN A 42 4.74 -10.96 -3.26
C GLN A 42 4.62 -10.13 -4.54
N ILE A 43 4.09 -8.90 -4.48
CA ILE A 43 3.94 -8.03 -5.65
C ILE A 43 5.29 -7.68 -6.28
N ALA A 44 6.29 -7.37 -5.46
CA ALA A 44 7.64 -7.09 -5.93
C ALA A 44 8.25 -8.28 -6.68
N GLN A 45 7.92 -9.51 -6.27
CA GLN A 45 8.40 -10.75 -6.89
C GLN A 45 7.56 -11.17 -8.10
N THR A 46 6.26 -10.88 -8.12
CA THR A 46 5.31 -11.36 -9.15
C THR A 46 4.91 -10.31 -10.19
N SER A 47 5.58 -9.15 -10.24
CA SER A 47 5.28 -8.03 -11.16
C SER A 47 5.59 -8.32 -12.64
N THR A 48 5.20 -9.48 -13.17
CA THR A 48 5.43 -9.88 -14.57
C THR A 48 4.34 -9.37 -15.52
N THR A 49 3.20 -8.90 -15.01
CA THR A 49 2.11 -8.38 -15.87
C THR A 49 1.40 -7.20 -15.20
N ALA A 50 1.18 -6.14 -15.98
CA ALA A 50 0.66 -4.86 -15.50
C ALA A 50 -0.70 -4.95 -14.77
N LYS A 51 -1.59 -5.86 -15.20
CA LYS A 51 -2.88 -6.10 -14.54
C LYS A 51 -2.72 -6.75 -13.15
N ASN A 52 -1.90 -7.79 -13.06
CA ASN A 52 -1.64 -8.48 -11.79
C ASN A 52 -0.95 -7.55 -10.78
N THR A 53 -0.05 -6.69 -11.25
CA THR A 53 0.58 -5.67 -10.41
C THR A 53 -0.42 -4.65 -9.89
N LEU A 54 -1.33 -4.14 -10.73
CA LEU A 54 -2.37 -3.20 -10.27
C LEU A 54 -3.27 -3.84 -9.22
N ASP A 55 -3.70 -5.08 -9.44
CA ASP A 55 -4.56 -5.79 -8.49
C ASP A 55 -3.84 -6.03 -7.16
N GLY A 56 -2.54 -6.38 -7.22
CA GLY A 56 -1.68 -6.44 -6.04
C GLY A 56 -1.58 -5.11 -5.29
N PHE A 57 -1.34 -4.00 -6.00
CA PHE A 57 -1.29 -2.67 -5.37
C PHE A 57 -2.62 -2.31 -4.69
N LYS A 58 -3.76 -2.65 -5.32
CA LYS A 58 -5.09 -2.44 -4.72
C LYS A 58 -5.28 -3.28 -3.46
N GLU A 59 -4.86 -4.54 -3.49
CA GLU A 59 -4.92 -5.39 -2.31
C GLU A 59 -4.07 -4.82 -1.18
N THR A 60 -2.84 -4.42 -1.49
CA THR A 60 -1.93 -3.80 -0.53
C THR A 60 -2.52 -2.52 0.07
N ALA A 61 -3.08 -1.63 -0.76
CA ALA A 61 -3.73 -0.42 -0.28
C ALA A 61 -4.89 -0.73 0.68
N LYS A 62 -5.66 -1.79 0.43
CA LYS A 62 -6.72 -2.25 1.36
C LYS A 62 -6.16 -2.71 2.69
N VAL A 63 -5.08 -3.50 2.69
CA VAL A 63 -4.46 -3.98 3.94
C VAL A 63 -3.91 -2.80 4.75
N PHE A 64 -3.32 -1.79 4.09
CA PHE A 64 -2.88 -0.56 4.76
C PHE A 64 -4.03 0.24 5.37
N GLU A 65 -5.14 0.38 4.65
CA GLU A 65 -6.34 1.06 5.16
C GLU A 65 -6.94 0.33 6.36
N GLN A 66 -6.92 -1.00 6.35
CA GLN A 66 -7.28 -1.81 7.52
C GLN A 66 -6.33 -1.57 8.69
N GLY A 67 -5.03 -1.47 8.43
CA GLY A 67 -4.01 -1.13 9.44
C GLY A 67 -4.23 0.24 10.07
N LYS A 68 -4.56 1.25 9.26
CA LYS A 68 -4.90 2.58 9.73
C LYS A 68 -6.10 2.55 10.69
N LYS A 69 -7.20 1.89 10.28
CA LYS A 69 -8.40 1.74 11.12
C LYS A 69 -8.10 1.03 12.44
N TYR A 70 -7.23 0.02 12.41
CA TYR A 70 -6.79 -0.69 13.60
C TYR A 70 -6.02 0.22 14.57
N TYR A 71 -5.06 1.01 14.10
CA TYR A 71 -4.33 1.96 14.94
C TYR A 71 -5.18 3.15 15.42
N ASP A 72 -6.15 3.59 14.61
CA ASP A 72 -7.14 4.58 15.03
C ASP A 72 -8.04 4.05 16.17
N ALA A 73 -8.29 2.73 16.20
CA ALA A 73 -9.02 2.06 17.28
C ALA A 73 -8.15 1.80 18.52
N LEU A 74 -6.82 1.67 18.39
CA LEU A 74 -5.85 1.56 19.50
C LEU A 74 -5.60 2.86 20.27
N LYS A 75 -6.41 3.90 20.03
CA LYS A 75 -6.35 5.21 20.70
C LYS A 75 -6.42 5.14 22.25
N ASP A 76 -6.75 3.97 22.82
CA ASP A 76 -6.78 3.68 24.27
C ASP A 76 -5.53 2.99 24.83
N VAL A 77 -4.37 3.00 24.14
CA VAL A 77 -3.11 2.72 24.84
C VAL A 77 -2.78 3.90 25.75
N HIS A 78 -3.03 3.71 27.04
CA HIS A 78 -2.83 4.63 28.14
C HIS A 78 -1.51 5.43 28.03
N ASP A 79 -1.67 6.75 28.03
CA ASP A 79 -0.71 7.82 28.30
C ASP A 79 0.62 7.94 27.51
N VAL A 80 0.67 9.05 26.74
CA VAL A 80 1.65 10.16 26.88
C VAL A 80 2.96 10.08 26.04
N ILE A 81 3.15 11.12 25.20
CA ILE A 81 4.37 11.60 24.48
C ILE A 81 4.52 11.20 22.98
N LYS A 82 4.98 12.19 22.18
CA LYS A 82 5.39 12.27 20.74
C LYS A 82 5.51 11.01 19.87
N GLY A 83 5.79 9.83 20.43
CA GLY A 83 5.99 8.57 19.72
C GLY A 83 4.73 8.04 19.03
N GLY A 84 3.60 7.92 19.74
CA GLY A 84 2.36 7.36 19.18
C GLY A 84 1.82 8.13 17.96
N VAL A 85 1.91 9.47 18.01
CA VAL A 85 1.53 10.34 16.87
C VAL A 85 2.41 10.07 15.64
N LYS A 86 3.73 9.87 15.82
CA LYS A 86 4.63 9.57 14.71
C LYS A 86 4.42 8.16 14.16
N VAL A 87 4.11 7.18 15.00
CA VAL A 87 3.73 5.82 14.55
C VAL A 87 2.48 5.88 13.68
N LYS A 88 1.45 6.60 14.11
CA LYS A 88 0.23 6.81 13.30
C LYS A 88 0.58 7.46 11.95
N LYS A 89 1.31 8.58 11.96
CA LYS A 89 1.70 9.28 10.72
C LYS A 89 2.55 8.41 9.81
N SER A 90 3.39 7.55 10.37
CA SER A 90 4.19 6.58 9.61
C SER A 90 3.30 5.60 8.85
N ILE A 91 2.26 5.07 9.50
CA ILE A 91 1.29 4.16 8.85
C ILE A 91 0.48 4.89 7.78
N GLU A 92 0.02 6.10 8.08
CA GLU A 92 -0.66 6.98 7.11
C GLU A 92 0.25 7.25 5.89
N MET A 93 1.55 7.48 6.09
CA MET A 93 2.49 7.68 4.99
C MET A 93 2.62 6.44 4.10
N VAL A 94 2.62 5.22 4.64
CA VAL A 94 2.70 4.01 3.79
C VAL A 94 1.37 3.74 3.07
N ALA A 95 0.24 4.07 3.69
CA ALA A 95 -1.06 4.06 3.02
C ALA A 95 -1.10 5.06 1.85
N ASP A 96 -0.66 6.31 2.08
CA ASP A 96 -0.51 7.36 1.07
C ASP A 96 0.37 6.89 -0.11
N ILE A 97 1.53 6.30 0.19
CA ILE A 97 2.45 5.73 -0.79
C ILE A 97 1.73 4.70 -1.66
N SER A 98 0.96 3.80 -1.04
CA SER A 98 0.20 2.76 -1.74
C SER A 98 -0.90 3.35 -2.63
N GLU A 99 -1.59 4.39 -2.16
CA GLU A 99 -2.61 5.08 -2.95
C GLU A 99 -2.01 5.80 -4.17
N ILE A 100 -0.85 6.46 -3.99
CA ILE A 100 -0.11 7.09 -5.09
C ILE A 100 0.16 6.07 -6.20
N TYR A 101 0.53 4.84 -5.86
CA TYR A 101 0.76 3.78 -6.85
C TYR A 101 -0.52 3.37 -7.55
N VAL A 102 -1.58 3.01 -6.82
CA VAL A 102 -2.85 2.55 -7.41
C VAL A 102 -3.37 3.60 -8.38
N ARG A 103 -3.45 4.86 -7.93
CA ARG A 103 -4.01 5.96 -8.70
C ARG A 103 -3.19 6.27 -9.96
N ASN A 104 -1.86 6.40 -9.83
CA ASN A 104 -1.03 6.81 -10.96
C ASN A 104 -0.74 5.66 -11.92
N TYR A 105 -0.50 4.45 -11.42
CA TYR A 105 -0.27 3.29 -12.27
C TYR A 105 -1.52 2.96 -13.10
N GLN A 106 -2.72 3.05 -12.50
CA GLN A 106 -3.96 2.88 -13.26
C GLN A 106 -4.11 3.90 -14.41
N LYS A 107 -3.70 5.16 -14.20
CA LYS A 107 -3.67 6.17 -15.27
C LYS A 107 -2.65 5.81 -16.35
N MET A 108 -1.45 5.38 -15.96
CA MET A 108 -0.38 5.00 -16.88
C MET A 108 -0.77 3.80 -17.76
N LEU A 109 -1.54 2.84 -17.25
CA LEU A 109 -2.08 1.73 -18.05
C LEU A 109 -3.00 2.20 -19.20
N GLY A 110 -3.70 3.32 -19.02
CA GLY A 110 -4.57 3.92 -20.04
C GLY A 110 -3.88 4.94 -20.94
N ASP A 111 -2.58 5.18 -20.71
CA ASP A 111 -1.80 6.19 -21.40
C ASP A 111 -0.99 5.56 -22.54
N PRO A 112 -1.30 5.88 -23.82
CA PRO A 112 -0.66 5.29 -24.99
C PRO A 112 0.76 5.82 -25.21
N ASN A 113 1.25 6.70 -24.34
CA ASN A 113 2.63 7.14 -24.36
C ASN A 113 3.58 6.15 -23.69
N TYR A 114 3.10 5.08 -23.05
CA TYR A 114 3.94 4.02 -22.48
C TYR A 114 3.86 2.72 -23.27
N THR A 115 4.99 2.04 -23.38
CA THR A 115 5.02 0.64 -23.85
C THR A 115 4.73 -0.33 -22.69
N PRO A 116 4.34 -1.58 -22.98
CA PRO A 116 4.19 -2.61 -21.95
C PRO A 116 5.45 -2.81 -21.09
N ASP A 117 6.64 -2.75 -21.70
CA ASP A 117 7.92 -2.93 -21.00
C ASP A 117 8.22 -1.75 -20.06
N GLU A 118 7.88 -0.53 -20.47
CA GLU A 118 7.99 0.65 -19.61
C GLU A 118 7.04 0.55 -18.42
N LEU A 119 5.79 0.12 -18.65
CA LEU A 119 4.82 -0.11 -17.58
C LEU A 119 5.29 -1.20 -16.61
N SER A 120 5.92 -2.26 -17.11
CA SER A 120 6.53 -3.30 -16.28
C SER A 120 7.68 -2.76 -15.42
N THR A 121 8.55 -1.94 -16.03
CA THR A 121 9.68 -1.30 -15.32
C THR A 121 9.18 -0.32 -14.25
N ILE A 122 8.14 0.46 -14.56
CA ILE A 122 7.50 1.38 -13.62
C ILE A 122 6.90 0.62 -12.44
N SER A 123 6.18 -0.48 -12.69
CA SER A 123 5.64 -1.31 -11.62
C SER A 123 6.72 -1.91 -10.74
N PHE A 124 7.83 -2.38 -11.31
CA PHE A 124 8.95 -2.91 -10.54
C PHE A 124 9.56 -1.84 -9.63
N GLY A 125 9.75 -0.62 -10.14
CA GLY A 125 10.22 0.51 -9.36
C GLY A 125 9.29 0.84 -8.18
N TYR A 126 7.98 0.87 -8.42
CA TYR A 126 6.97 1.06 -7.37
C TYR A 126 6.98 -0.07 -6.33
N ALA A 127 7.04 -1.32 -6.77
CA ALA A 127 7.05 -2.45 -5.85
C ALA A 127 8.31 -2.47 -4.98
N LYS A 128 9.47 -2.09 -5.52
CA LYS A 128 10.70 -1.91 -4.75
C LYS A 128 10.54 -0.82 -3.69
N LEU A 129 10.08 0.37 -4.06
CA LEU A 129 9.88 1.49 -3.13
C LEU A 129 8.84 1.16 -2.04
N LEU A 130 7.80 0.41 -2.39
CA LEU A 130 6.81 -0.08 -1.44
C LEU A 130 7.41 -1.08 -0.45
N SER A 131 8.25 -2.01 -0.92
CA SER A 131 8.96 -2.98 -0.07
C SER A 131 9.85 -2.30 0.93
N GLU A 132 10.66 -1.35 0.47
CA GLU A 132 11.55 -0.56 1.33
C GLU A 132 10.77 0.24 2.38
N SER A 133 9.62 0.80 2.01
CA SER A 133 8.73 1.51 2.94
C SER A 133 8.10 0.56 3.97
N ALA A 134 7.70 -0.64 3.54
CA ALA A 134 7.11 -1.66 4.41
C ALA A 134 8.13 -2.24 5.39
N ASP A 135 9.40 -2.38 5.00
CA ASP A 135 10.47 -2.83 5.90
C ASP A 135 10.69 -1.84 7.07
N VAL A 136 10.46 -0.54 6.87
CA VAL A 136 10.48 0.46 7.97
C VAL A 136 9.41 0.17 9.03
N LEU A 137 8.28 -0.46 8.66
CA LEU A 137 7.22 -0.82 9.61
C LEU A 137 7.64 -1.97 10.54
N GLN A 138 8.64 -2.78 10.18
CA GLN A 138 9.20 -3.79 11.06
C GLN A 138 9.89 -3.15 12.26
N ASP A 139 10.63 -2.06 12.02
CA ASP A 139 11.29 -1.30 13.08
C ASP A 139 10.26 -0.73 14.06
N LEU A 140 9.11 -0.27 13.55
CA LEU A 140 8.01 0.22 14.37
C LEU A 140 7.33 -0.91 15.16
N LYS A 141 7.11 -2.08 14.56
CA LYS A 141 6.57 -3.26 15.25
C LYS A 141 7.39 -3.63 16.48
N ASN A 142 8.73 -3.63 16.35
CA ASN A 142 9.63 -3.99 17.45
C ASN A 142 9.59 -2.98 18.61
N VAL A 143 9.15 -1.74 18.37
CA VAL A 143 8.96 -0.73 19.41
C VAL A 143 7.61 -0.87 20.14
N VAL A 144 6.58 -1.37 19.46
CA VAL A 144 5.22 -1.52 20.01
C VAL A 144 5.03 -2.85 20.74
N ASN A 145 5.87 -3.86 20.48
CA ASN A 145 5.76 -5.17 21.15
C ASN A 145 6.36 -5.10 22.58
N ILE A 146 5.49 -5.12 23.60
CA ILE A 146 5.83 -4.82 25.01
C ILE A 146 6.40 -6.04 25.78
N THR A 147 6.40 -7.24 25.19
CA THR A 147 6.75 -8.46 25.92
C THR A 147 8.27 -8.65 26.09
N GLY A 148 8.80 -8.11 27.20
CA GLY A 148 9.97 -8.62 27.92
C GLY A 148 11.35 -8.12 27.47
N MET A 149 11.83 -7.03 28.10
CA MET A 149 13.22 -6.47 28.05
C MET A 149 13.74 -6.12 26.64
N SER A 150 14.05 -4.87 26.26
CA SER A 150 15.33 -4.19 26.58
C SER A 150 15.46 -2.80 25.88
N LEU A 151 14.45 -1.91 25.96
CA LEU A 151 14.57 -0.54 25.43
C LEU A 151 13.98 0.47 26.40
N SER A 152 14.74 1.52 26.70
CA SER A 152 14.27 2.73 27.38
C SER A 152 13.32 3.54 26.50
N ASP A 153 12.51 4.41 27.11
CA ASP A 153 11.60 5.30 26.37
C ASP A 153 12.34 6.21 25.38
N ALA A 154 13.58 6.61 25.70
CA ALA A 154 14.43 7.41 24.82
C ALA A 154 14.85 6.63 23.56
N GLU A 155 15.27 5.37 23.72
CA GLU A 155 15.63 4.50 22.60
C GLU A 155 14.42 4.19 21.71
N ARG A 156 13.26 3.92 22.32
CA ARG A 156 11.98 3.74 21.59
C ARG A 156 11.63 4.98 20.77
N LEU A 157 11.74 6.16 21.37
CA LEU A 157 11.43 7.42 20.68
C LEU A 157 12.42 7.73 19.54
N ALA A 158 13.70 7.39 19.71
CA ALA A 158 14.72 7.54 18.68
C ALA A 158 14.44 6.65 17.46
N ILE A 159 14.08 5.38 17.68
CA ILE A 159 13.68 4.46 16.60
C ILE A 159 12.45 5.01 15.87
N ILE A 160 11.42 5.45 16.59
CA ILE A 160 10.22 6.03 15.99
C ILE A 160 10.55 7.27 15.13
N ASP A 161 11.42 8.16 15.61
CA ASP A 161 11.82 9.36 14.86
C ASP A 161 12.59 9.01 13.58
N GLN A 162 13.52 8.06 13.65
CA GLN A 162 14.28 7.60 12.50
C GLN A 162 13.39 6.90 11.47
N SER A 163 12.48 6.03 11.92
CA SER A 163 11.50 5.37 11.06
C SER A 163 10.59 6.38 10.36
N TYR A 164 10.10 7.39 11.09
CA TYR A 164 9.29 8.47 10.51
C TYR A 164 10.06 9.24 9.43
N LYS A 165 11.33 9.62 9.67
CA LYS A 165 12.17 10.33 8.70
C LYS A 165 12.38 9.50 7.42
N ARG A 166 12.73 8.22 7.57
CA ARG A 166 12.89 7.30 6.42
C ARG A 166 11.61 7.16 5.61
N LEU A 167 10.45 7.03 6.27
CA LEU A 167 9.17 6.95 5.58
C LEU A 167 8.83 8.22 4.81
N LEU A 168 9.16 9.39 5.37
CA LEU A 168 9.02 10.67 4.67
C LEU A 168 9.93 10.72 3.43
N GLU A 169 11.17 10.27 3.53
CA GLU A 169 12.10 10.17 2.40
C GLU A 169 11.56 9.23 1.31
N TYR A 170 11.06 8.05 1.68
CA TYR A 170 10.45 7.13 0.71
C TYR A 170 9.21 7.74 0.06
N ARG A 171 8.34 8.41 0.82
CA ARG A 171 7.17 9.11 0.26
C ARG A 171 7.59 10.16 -0.77
N ASN A 172 8.63 10.93 -0.48
CA ASN A 172 9.17 11.92 -1.42
C ASN A 172 9.79 11.26 -2.65
N LEU A 173 10.52 10.16 -2.49
CA LEU A 173 11.10 9.41 -3.59
C LEU A 173 10.04 8.81 -4.52
N VAL A 174 8.94 8.33 -3.94
CA VAL A 174 7.76 7.83 -4.67
C VAL A 174 7.11 8.94 -5.49
N GLN A 175 6.92 10.12 -4.89
CA GLN A 175 6.40 11.27 -5.60
C GLN A 175 7.32 11.70 -6.74
N TYR A 176 8.63 11.77 -6.49
CA TYR A 176 9.62 12.11 -7.50
C TYR A 176 9.64 11.09 -8.66
N TYR A 177 9.67 9.79 -8.34
CA TYR A 177 9.66 8.73 -9.33
C TYR A 177 8.38 8.77 -10.18
N THR A 178 7.23 9.00 -9.55
CA THR A 178 5.94 9.17 -10.24
C THR A 178 5.96 10.36 -11.19
N ASN A 179 6.37 11.54 -10.70
CA ASN A 179 6.43 12.75 -11.50
C ASN A 179 7.40 12.61 -12.67
N LYS A 180 8.56 11.96 -12.45
CA LYS A 180 9.52 11.69 -13.51
C LYS A 180 8.92 10.83 -14.63
N ASN A 181 8.18 9.77 -14.28
CA ASN A 181 7.52 8.92 -15.28
C ASN A 181 6.40 9.67 -16.01
N ILE A 182 5.60 10.47 -15.32
CA ILE A 182 4.55 11.31 -15.93
C ILE A 182 5.17 12.33 -16.91
N SER A 183 6.30 12.94 -16.56
CA SER A 183 7.02 13.88 -17.43
C SER A 183 7.42 13.26 -18.78
N VAL A 184 7.72 11.96 -18.82
CA VAL A 184 7.99 11.25 -20.08
C VAL A 184 6.75 11.24 -20.99
N SER A 185 5.57 10.98 -20.43
CA SER A 185 4.31 11.05 -21.18
C SER A 185 4.05 12.47 -21.71
N TYR A 186 4.23 13.50 -20.87
CA TYR A 186 4.10 14.89 -21.30
C TYR A 186 5.03 15.24 -22.47
N LEU A 187 6.31 14.84 -22.41
CA LEU A 187 7.26 15.11 -23.50
C LEU A 187 6.87 14.40 -24.80
N ARG A 188 6.32 13.18 -24.72
CA ARG A 188 5.85 12.41 -25.87
C ARG A 188 4.58 13.00 -26.46
N ALA A 189 3.63 13.39 -25.61
CA ALA A 189 2.41 14.07 -26.01
C ALA A 189 2.67 15.42 -26.68
N LYS A 190 3.64 16.21 -26.17
CA LYS A 190 4.07 17.46 -26.81
C LYS A 190 4.56 17.24 -28.24
N LYS A 191 5.33 16.18 -28.48
CA LYS A 191 5.79 15.81 -29.84
C LYS A 191 4.63 15.40 -30.76
N LYS A 192 3.59 14.77 -30.21
CA LYS A 192 2.39 14.31 -30.93
C LYS A 192 1.29 15.37 -31.06
N LYS A 193 1.47 16.55 -30.43
CA LYS A 193 0.42 17.58 -30.28
C LYS A 193 -0.85 17.05 -29.57
N ASP A 194 -0.67 16.17 -28.58
CA ASP A 194 -1.74 15.54 -27.78
C ASP A 194 -1.61 15.89 -26.28
N THR A 195 -1.18 17.12 -25.98
CA THR A 195 -0.91 17.56 -24.60
C THR A 195 -2.17 17.58 -23.74
N ASP A 196 -3.31 17.96 -24.32
CA ASP A 196 -4.57 18.14 -23.61
C ASP A 196 -5.05 16.83 -22.96
N ARG A 197 -4.85 15.70 -23.65
CA ARG A 197 -5.15 14.38 -23.10
C ARG A 197 -4.30 14.06 -21.88
N VAL A 198 -3.00 14.35 -21.93
CA VAL A 198 -2.08 14.07 -20.81
C VAL A 198 -2.35 15.02 -19.64
N MET A 199 -2.70 16.29 -19.92
CA MET A 199 -3.17 17.24 -18.90
C MET A 199 -4.47 16.78 -18.24
N ALA A 200 -5.41 16.22 -19.00
CA ALA A 200 -6.63 15.63 -18.44
C ALA A 200 -6.35 14.41 -17.55
N LEU A 201 -5.35 13.59 -17.90
CA LEU A 201 -4.95 12.42 -17.13
C LEU A 201 -4.20 12.78 -15.84
N TYR A 202 -3.21 13.67 -15.90
CA TYR A 202 -2.28 13.92 -14.79
C TYR A 202 -2.29 15.33 -14.23
N GLY A 203 -2.79 16.32 -14.97
CA GLY A 203 -2.84 17.71 -14.53
C GLY A 203 -3.70 17.86 -13.27
N SER A 204 -3.26 18.74 -12.37
CA SER A 204 -4.08 19.24 -11.27
C SER A 204 -5.29 20.01 -11.82
N ALA A 205 -6.31 20.23 -10.99
CA ALA A 205 -7.50 20.98 -11.41
C ALA A 205 -7.09 22.38 -11.92
N ASP A 206 -6.12 23.01 -11.24
CA ASP A 206 -5.62 24.32 -11.64
C ASP A 206 -4.98 24.24 -13.04
N GLU A 207 -4.02 23.34 -13.25
CA GLU A 207 -3.31 23.14 -14.54
C GLU A 207 -4.18 22.84 -15.77
N ARG A 208 -5.46 22.46 -15.61
CA ARG A 208 -6.36 22.15 -16.74
C ARG A 208 -7.18 23.33 -17.24
N TYR A 209 -7.31 24.40 -16.45
CA TYR A 209 -8.28 25.48 -16.71
C TYR A 209 -7.65 26.87 -16.86
N TRP A 210 -6.32 26.96 -16.97
CA TRP A 210 -5.58 28.19 -17.33
C TRP A 210 -4.70 27.96 -18.56
#